data_AF-A0A6M0GCK3-F1
#
_entry.id   AF-A0A6M0GCK3-F1
#
_cell.length_a   1.000
_cell.length_b   1.000
_cell.length_c   1.000
_cell.angle_alpha   90.00
_cell.angle_beta   90.00
_cell.angle_gamma   90.00
#
_symmetry.space_group_name_H-M   'P 1'
#
loop_
_entity.id
_entity.type
_entity.pdbx_description
1 polymer ?
#
loop_
_entity_poly.entity_id
_entity_poly.type
_entity_poly.pdbx_seq_one_letter_code
_entity_poly.pdbx_strand_id
1 'polypeptide(L)'
;MARIQQQFGTNLALTTLFTESTIEAQASLLSAATNTPISSPLVPIKPTGSLPPFFCIHPGGGHVLGYAALARQLDFDQELPVSVDELRPLGLEEKLNYVLTKILQLLPLEIKLEQMCQMFAVFQANIQAENSYVPQPYSGQIAFFCAEDPPEQLAKKQKLIQVWSSLAAGGINIHTIPGNHFSIIPSEALAKELSSYLRL
;
A
#
# COMPACT_ATOMS: atom_id res chain seq x y z
N MET A 1 -8.25 31.89 -8.96
CA MET A 1 -7.99 31.81 -7.50
C MET A 1 -9.08 31.08 -6.71
N ALA A 2 -10.38 31.38 -6.86
CA ALA A 2 -11.44 30.73 -6.07
C ALA A 2 -11.41 29.18 -6.08
N ARG A 3 -11.18 28.53 -7.23
CA ARG A 3 -11.05 27.05 -7.31
C ARG A 3 -9.80 26.50 -6.60
N ILE A 4 -8.68 27.22 -6.68
CA ILE A 4 -7.43 26.84 -6.01
C ILE A 4 -7.62 26.95 -4.49
N GLN A 5 -8.24 28.03 -4.03
CA GLN A 5 -8.56 28.22 -2.61
C GLN A 5 -9.55 27.16 -2.09
N GLN A 6 -10.57 26.83 -2.87
CA GLN A 6 -11.55 25.79 -2.52
C GLN A 6 -10.90 24.40 -2.43
N GLN A 7 -9.97 24.08 -3.33
CA GLN A 7 -9.35 22.76 -3.42
C GLN A 7 -8.20 22.57 -2.42
N PHE A 8 -7.40 23.61 -2.20
CA PHE A 8 -6.15 23.53 -1.42
C PHE A 8 -6.20 24.28 -0.09
N GLY A 9 -7.28 25.00 0.22
CA GLY A 9 -7.42 25.77 1.46
C GLY A 9 -6.48 26.97 1.58
N THR A 10 -5.64 27.24 0.58
CA THR A 10 -4.67 28.32 0.57
C THR A 10 -5.18 29.55 -0.16
N ASN A 11 -4.98 30.72 0.43
CA ASN A 11 -5.30 31.98 -0.22
C ASN A 11 -4.05 32.57 -0.89
N LEU A 12 -3.91 32.35 -2.21
CA LEU A 12 -2.84 32.95 -3.01
C LEU A 12 -3.31 34.28 -3.62
N ALA A 13 -2.43 35.29 -3.60
CA ALA A 13 -2.70 36.56 -4.25
C ALA A 13 -2.91 36.37 -5.76
N LEU A 14 -3.93 37.00 -6.35
CA LEU A 14 -4.26 36.85 -7.78
C LEU A 14 -3.09 37.18 -8.73
N THR A 15 -2.17 38.04 -8.27
CA THR A 15 -0.93 38.38 -8.97
C THR A 15 -0.03 37.18 -9.25
N THR A 16 -0.07 36.13 -8.43
CA THR A 16 0.81 34.95 -8.60
C THR A 16 0.48 34.15 -9.85
N LEU A 17 -0.75 34.22 -10.39
CA LEU A 17 -1.09 33.59 -11.68
C LEU A 17 -0.33 34.21 -12.85
N PHE A 18 0.08 35.47 -12.72
CA PHE A 18 0.76 36.22 -13.76
C PHE A 18 2.26 36.27 -13.56
N THR A 19 2.72 36.38 -12.31
CA THR A 19 4.15 36.42 -11.98
C THR A 19 4.78 35.02 -11.96
N GLU A 20 4.04 34.00 -11.52
CA GLU A 20 4.46 32.60 -11.44
C GLU A 20 3.52 31.75 -12.31
N SER A 21 3.56 31.97 -13.63
CA SER A 21 2.55 31.44 -14.57
C SER A 21 2.73 29.97 -14.95
N THR A 22 3.73 29.28 -14.40
CA THR A 22 3.96 27.86 -14.67
C THR A 22 3.31 26.97 -13.60
N ILE A 23 2.93 25.76 -13.99
CA ILE A 23 2.39 24.75 -13.06
C ILE A 23 3.41 24.45 -11.94
N GLU A 24 4.70 24.38 -12.28
CA GLU A 24 5.79 24.17 -11.32
C GLU A 24 5.86 25.28 -10.28
N ALA A 25 5.91 26.54 -10.70
CA ALA A 25 6.02 27.67 -9.79
C ALA A 25 4.77 27.83 -8.92
N GLN A 26 3.58 27.58 -9.47
CA GLN A 26 2.34 27.55 -8.69
C GLN A 26 2.30 26.40 -7.68
N ALA A 27 2.80 25.22 -8.05
CA ALA A 27 2.90 24.07 -7.13
C ALA A 27 3.88 24.35 -5.98
N SER A 28 5.02 24.99 -6.26
CA SER A 28 5.97 25.41 -5.23
C SER A 28 5.35 26.43 -4.25
N LEU A 29 4.60 27.42 -4.74
CA LEU A 29 3.90 28.39 -3.89
C LEU A 29 2.83 27.73 -3.01
N LEU A 30 2.07 26.77 -3.56
CA LEU A 30 1.07 26.01 -2.81
C LEU A 30 1.70 25.13 -1.73
N SER A 31 2.82 24.45 -2.04
CA SER A 31 3.55 23.65 -1.07
C SER A 31 4.16 24.49 0.06
N ALA A 32 4.75 25.64 -0.28
CA ALA A 32 5.31 26.56 0.70
C ALA A 32 4.22 27.16 1.63
N ALA A 33 3.05 27.49 1.08
CA ALA A 33 1.94 28.06 1.84
C ALA A 33 1.23 27.04 2.76
N THR A 34 1.23 25.76 2.40
CA THR A 34 0.64 24.67 3.20
C THR A 34 1.62 24.08 4.22
N ASN A 35 2.87 24.54 4.26
CA ASN A 35 3.97 23.93 5.01
C ASN A 35 4.05 22.41 4.79
N THR A 36 3.50 21.93 3.67
CA THR A 36 3.40 20.52 3.32
C THR A 36 4.55 20.28 2.38
N PRO A 37 5.68 19.70 2.84
CA PRO A 37 6.75 19.35 1.93
C PRO A 37 6.16 18.47 0.83
N ILE A 38 6.52 18.74 -0.42
CA ILE A 38 6.24 17.84 -1.54
C ILE A 38 6.99 16.55 -1.22
N SER A 39 6.34 15.64 -0.51
CA SER A 39 6.88 14.33 -0.21
C SER A 39 6.87 13.56 -1.52
N SER A 40 8.04 13.13 -1.96
CA SER A 40 8.15 12.19 -3.07
C SER A 40 7.22 11.00 -2.79
N PRO A 41 6.49 10.48 -3.79
CA PRO A 41 5.67 9.28 -3.62
C PRO A 41 6.53 8.03 -3.37
N LEU A 42 7.85 8.12 -3.59
CA LEU A 42 8.79 7.06 -3.31
C LEU A 42 9.20 7.08 -1.83
N VAL A 43 8.81 6.01 -1.12
CA VAL A 43 9.20 5.78 0.28
C VAL A 43 10.31 4.74 0.33
N PRO A 44 11.58 5.13 0.54
CA PRO A 44 12.66 4.16 0.68
C PRO A 44 12.52 3.38 2.00
N ILE A 45 12.31 2.07 1.91
CA ILE A 45 12.26 1.19 3.09
C ILE A 45 13.67 0.66 3.41
N LYS A 46 14.40 0.20 2.39
CA LYS A 46 15.80 -0.20 2.48
C LYS A 46 16.59 0.48 1.35
N PRO A 47 17.15 1.69 1.61
CA PRO A 47 17.79 2.49 0.56
C PRO A 47 19.17 1.97 0.13
N THR A 48 19.73 1.01 0.86
CA THR A 48 21.05 0.43 0.61
C THR A 48 20.93 -1.05 0.25
N GLY A 49 21.68 -1.47 -0.77
CA GLY A 49 21.68 -2.84 -1.25
C GLY A 49 22.47 -2.95 -2.56
N SER A 50 22.92 -4.15 -2.89
CA SER A 50 23.66 -4.46 -4.13
C SER A 50 22.80 -5.13 -5.19
N LEU A 51 21.59 -5.57 -4.83
CA LEU A 51 20.63 -6.18 -5.74
C LEU A 51 19.76 -5.12 -6.44
N PRO A 52 19.14 -5.46 -7.59
CA PRO A 52 18.14 -4.60 -8.20
C PRO A 52 17.04 -4.20 -7.21
N PRO A 53 16.55 -2.94 -7.25
CA PRO A 53 15.52 -2.48 -6.33
C PRO A 53 14.21 -3.25 -6.56
N PHE A 54 13.63 -3.70 -5.45
CA PHE A 54 12.29 -4.28 -5.44
C PHE A 54 11.27 -3.18 -5.09
N PHE A 55 10.30 -2.96 -5.97
CA PHE A 55 9.29 -1.92 -5.80
C PHE A 55 7.95 -2.51 -5.35
N CYS A 56 7.39 -1.94 -4.30
CA CYS A 56 6.04 -2.25 -3.83
C CYS A 56 5.09 -1.09 -4.13
N ILE A 57 3.94 -1.38 -4.73
CA ILE A 57 2.88 -0.39 -4.98
C ILE A 57 1.93 -0.37 -3.78
N HIS A 58 1.54 0.82 -3.31
CA HIS A 58 0.64 0.92 -2.16
C HIS A 58 -0.71 0.22 -2.43
N PRO A 59 -1.36 -0.36 -1.41
CA PRO A 59 -2.72 -0.88 -1.51
C PRO A 59 -3.74 0.26 -1.61
N GLY A 60 -5.03 -0.07 -1.67
CA GLY A 60 -6.11 0.91 -1.86
C GLY A 60 -6.11 2.08 -0.87
N GLY A 61 -5.61 1.90 0.36
CA GLY A 61 -5.52 2.95 1.37
C GLY A 61 -4.31 3.90 1.23
N GLY A 62 -3.39 3.68 0.28
CA GLY A 62 -2.26 4.59 0.03
C GLY A 62 -1.06 4.45 0.96
N HIS A 63 -1.11 3.55 1.97
CA HIS A 63 -0.06 3.44 2.99
C HIS A 63 0.85 2.21 2.81
N VAL A 64 2.13 2.33 3.21
CA VAL A 64 3.20 1.34 2.94
C VAL A 64 3.66 0.51 4.15
N LEU A 65 3.01 0.61 5.33
CA LEU A 65 3.45 -0.06 6.58
C LEU A 65 3.62 -1.58 6.43
N GLY A 66 2.71 -2.24 5.69
CA GLY A 66 2.80 -3.69 5.48
C GLY A 66 4.12 -4.10 4.81
N TYR A 67 4.66 -3.25 3.94
CA TYR A 67 5.94 -3.51 3.28
C TYR A 67 7.14 -3.25 4.18
N ALA A 68 7.04 -2.34 5.14
CA ALA A 68 8.09 -2.17 6.14
C ALA A 68 8.21 -3.42 7.04
N ALA A 69 7.09 -4.05 7.37
CA ALA A 69 7.09 -5.32 8.07
C ALA A 69 7.68 -6.46 7.24
N LEU A 70 7.28 -6.58 5.96
CA LEU A 70 7.84 -7.57 5.04
C LEU A 70 9.35 -7.38 4.82
N ALA A 71 9.82 -6.14 4.66
CA ALA A 71 11.24 -5.84 4.48
C ALA A 71 12.08 -6.29 5.67
N ARG A 72 11.55 -6.19 6.90
CA ARG A 72 12.22 -6.74 8.09
C ARG A 72 12.31 -8.26 8.07
N GLN A 73 11.31 -8.96 7.54
CA GLN A 73 11.34 -10.43 7.42
C GLN A 73 12.28 -10.93 6.31
N LEU A 74 12.50 -10.11 5.27
CA LEU A 74 13.50 -10.39 4.22
C LEU A 74 14.94 -10.22 4.72
N ASP A 75 15.13 -9.46 5.80
CA ASP A 75 16.38 -9.32 6.53
C ASP A 75 16.31 -10.19 7.78
N PHE A 76 16.80 -11.44 7.71
CA PHE A 76 16.66 -12.54 8.69
C PHE A 76 16.99 -12.26 10.19
N ASP A 77 17.15 -11.02 10.65
CA ASP A 77 17.63 -10.65 11.97
C ASP A 77 16.64 -9.89 12.88
N GLN A 78 15.39 -9.58 12.49
CA GLN A 78 14.45 -8.89 13.41
C GLN A 78 12.98 -9.32 13.29
N GLU A 79 12.47 -9.93 14.36
CA GLU A 79 11.05 -10.30 14.54
C GLU A 79 10.13 -9.09 14.81
N LEU A 80 8.87 -9.20 14.41
CA LEU A 80 7.79 -8.27 14.79
C LEU A 80 6.91 -8.85 15.91
N PRO A 81 6.45 -8.03 16.87
CA PRO A 81 5.70 -8.48 18.04
C PRO A 81 4.19 -8.48 17.79
N VAL A 82 3.69 -9.39 16.96
CA VAL A 82 2.26 -9.75 16.94
C VAL A 82 2.09 -11.25 16.70
N SER A 83 1.78 -12.00 17.75
CA SER A 83 1.48 -13.43 17.65
C SER A 83 -0.01 -13.66 17.39
N VAL A 84 -0.31 -14.50 16.41
CA VAL A 84 -1.70 -14.95 16.10
C VAL A 84 -2.31 -15.73 17.26
N ASP A 85 -1.49 -16.31 18.14
CA ASP A 85 -1.95 -17.03 19.33
C ASP A 85 -2.64 -16.10 20.34
N GLU A 86 -2.28 -14.81 20.37
CA GLU A 86 -2.88 -13.80 21.25
C GLU A 86 -4.31 -13.41 20.84
N LEU A 87 -4.67 -13.62 19.58
CA LEU A 87 -6.01 -13.32 19.04
C LEU A 87 -6.99 -14.45 19.27
N ARG A 88 -6.50 -15.69 19.43
CA ARG A 88 -7.33 -16.90 19.49
C ARG A 88 -8.36 -16.90 20.64
N PRO A 89 -8.07 -16.40 21.87
CA PRO A 89 -9.02 -16.40 22.97
C PRO A 89 -10.01 -15.22 22.98
N LEU A 90 -9.84 -14.20 22.12
CA LEU A 90 -10.61 -12.94 22.18
C LEU A 90 -11.99 -13.04 21.49
N GLY A 91 -12.99 -12.32 22.03
CA GLY A 91 -14.28 -12.07 21.39
C GLY A 91 -14.15 -11.19 20.14
N LEU A 92 -15.19 -11.12 19.29
CA LEU A 92 -15.12 -10.38 18.01
C LEU A 92 -14.79 -8.89 18.20
N GLU A 93 -15.42 -8.26 19.19
CA GLU A 93 -15.20 -6.84 19.53
C GLU A 93 -13.81 -6.60 20.14
N GLU A 94 -13.32 -7.55 20.94
CA GLU A 94 -11.97 -7.51 21.53
C GLU A 94 -10.88 -7.75 20.47
N LYS A 95 -11.13 -8.62 19.49
CA LYS A 95 -10.27 -8.80 18.30
C LYS A 95 -10.22 -7.53 17.49
N LEU A 96 -11.38 -6.89 17.26
CA LEU A 96 -11.47 -5.63 16.53
C LEU A 96 -10.66 -4.54 17.26
N ASN A 97 -10.87 -4.41 18.57
CA ASN A 97 -10.15 -3.44 19.41
C ASN A 97 -8.66 -3.75 19.52
N TYR A 98 -8.26 -5.01 19.63
CA TYR A 98 -6.85 -5.43 19.66
C TYR A 98 -6.16 -5.10 18.33
N VAL A 99 -6.79 -5.43 17.20
CA VAL A 99 -6.29 -5.12 15.85
C VAL A 99 -6.22 -3.62 15.64
N LEU A 100 -7.26 -2.86 15.98
CA LEU A 100 -7.27 -1.40 15.88
C LEU A 100 -6.18 -0.78 16.77
N THR A 101 -6.01 -1.27 18.00
CA THR A 101 -4.97 -0.78 18.93
C THR A 101 -3.57 -1.06 18.42
N LYS A 102 -3.31 -2.27 17.90
CA LYS A 102 -2.01 -2.62 17.31
C LYS A 102 -1.74 -1.86 16.01
N ILE A 103 -2.76 -1.66 15.16
CA ILE A 103 -2.65 -0.81 13.96
C ILE A 103 -2.35 0.65 14.36
N LEU A 104 -3.03 1.18 15.38
CA LEU A 104 -2.77 2.51 15.93
C LEU A 104 -1.39 2.64 16.59
N GLN A 105 -0.82 1.56 17.13
CA GLN A 105 0.56 1.51 17.62
C GLN A 105 1.62 1.39 16.51
N LEU A 106 1.23 0.90 15.32
CA LEU A 106 2.10 0.80 14.15
C LEU A 106 2.03 2.04 13.25
N LEU A 107 0.96 2.83 13.38
CA LEU A 107 0.85 4.15 12.79
C LEU A 107 1.64 5.13 13.67
N PRO A 108 2.37 6.10 13.10
CA PRO A 108 2.96 7.16 13.90
C PRO A 108 1.83 7.83 14.69
N LEU A 109 1.90 7.73 16.02
CA LEU A 109 0.95 8.35 16.95
C LEU A 109 0.74 9.82 16.53
N GLU A 110 -0.53 10.23 16.50
CA GLU A 110 -1.09 11.46 15.92
C GLU A 110 -1.45 11.40 14.42
N ILE A 111 -2.35 10.48 14.04
CA ILE A 111 -3.14 10.69 12.81
C ILE A 111 -4.16 11.79 13.07
N LYS A 112 -3.97 12.95 12.43
CA LYS A 112 -4.92 14.05 12.46
C LYS A 112 -6.13 13.75 11.57
N LEU A 113 -7.28 14.36 11.87
CA LEU A 113 -8.49 14.23 11.03
C LEU A 113 -8.22 14.57 9.56
N GLU A 114 -7.37 15.57 9.31
CA GLU A 114 -6.92 15.97 7.97
C GLU A 114 -6.24 14.83 7.21
N GLN A 115 -5.37 14.06 7.89
CA GLN A 115 -4.70 12.90 7.31
C GLN A 115 -5.67 11.74 7.07
N MET A 116 -6.67 11.55 7.93
CA MET A 116 -7.73 10.56 7.68
C MET A 116 -8.58 10.93 6.46
N CYS A 117 -8.95 12.20 6.31
CA CYS A 117 -9.65 12.69 5.13
C CYS A 117 -8.83 12.49 3.85
N GLN A 118 -7.52 12.74 3.91
CA GLN A 118 -6.62 12.49 2.78
C GLN A 118 -6.53 11.00 2.42
N MET A 119 -6.40 10.12 3.42
CA MET A 119 -6.39 8.67 3.22
C MET A 119 -7.70 8.18 2.57
N PHE A 120 -8.84 8.72 3.02
CA PHE A 120 -10.14 8.41 2.44
C PHE A 120 -10.26 8.90 0.98
N ALA A 121 -9.76 10.11 0.68
CA ALA A 121 -9.75 10.64 -0.68
C ALA A 121 -8.90 9.75 -1.62
N VAL A 122 -7.73 9.29 -1.18
CA VAL A 122 -6.90 8.34 -1.94
C VAL A 122 -7.63 7.02 -2.14
N PHE A 123 -8.30 6.51 -1.12
CA PHE A 123 -9.10 5.29 -1.23
C PHE A 123 -10.21 5.43 -2.27
N GLN A 124 -10.97 6.53 -2.25
CA GLN A 124 -12.01 6.80 -3.25
C GLN A 124 -11.44 6.88 -4.67
N ALA A 125 -10.30 7.56 -4.85
CA ALA A 125 -9.63 7.65 -6.15
C ALA A 125 -9.19 6.26 -6.65
N ASN A 126 -8.66 5.40 -5.77
CA ASN A 126 -8.26 4.04 -6.13
C ASN A 126 -9.46 3.17 -6.51
N ILE A 127 -10.60 3.27 -5.82
CA ILE A 127 -11.84 2.57 -6.19
C ILE A 127 -12.33 3.04 -7.57
N GLN A 128 -12.27 4.33 -7.86
CA GLN A 128 -12.62 4.86 -9.18
C GLN A 128 -11.68 4.34 -10.28
N ALA A 129 -10.37 4.31 -10.00
CA ALA A 129 -9.38 3.75 -10.91
C ALA A 129 -9.63 2.25 -11.15
N GLU A 130 -9.88 1.47 -10.10
CA GLU A 130 -10.21 0.04 -10.20
C GLU A 130 -11.44 -0.20 -11.08
N ASN A 131 -12.51 0.57 -10.87
CA ASN A 131 -13.75 0.43 -11.63
C ASN A 131 -13.62 0.80 -13.12
N SER A 132 -12.62 1.60 -13.48
CA SER A 132 -12.40 2.06 -14.86
C SER A 132 -11.22 1.38 -15.55
N TYR A 133 -10.44 0.58 -14.81
CA TYR A 133 -9.24 -0.05 -15.33
C TYR A 133 -9.56 -1.26 -16.20
N VAL A 134 -8.93 -1.30 -17.38
CA VAL A 134 -8.98 -2.45 -18.30
C VAL A 134 -7.58 -3.05 -18.39
N PRO A 135 -7.33 -4.23 -17.78
CA PRO A 135 -6.02 -4.83 -17.77
C PRO A 135 -5.59 -5.20 -19.19
N GLN A 136 -4.31 -4.95 -19.49
CA GLN A 136 -3.68 -5.33 -20.75
C GLN A 136 -2.82 -6.58 -20.55
N PRO A 137 -2.61 -7.40 -21.61
CA PRO A 137 -1.72 -8.54 -21.54
C PRO A 137 -0.31 -8.14 -21.06
N TYR A 138 0.24 -8.93 -20.14
CA TYR A 138 1.58 -8.81 -19.63
C TYR A 138 2.45 -9.90 -20.25
N SER A 139 3.53 -9.51 -20.95
CA SER A 139 4.40 -10.45 -21.63
C SER A 139 5.31 -11.26 -20.70
N GLY A 140 5.48 -10.81 -19.46
CA GLY A 140 6.31 -11.47 -18.46
C GLY A 140 5.58 -12.60 -17.72
N GLN A 141 6.31 -13.22 -16.80
CA GLN A 141 5.79 -14.21 -15.87
C GLN A 141 5.31 -13.53 -14.58
N ILE A 142 4.23 -14.04 -13.99
CA ILE A 142 3.70 -13.56 -12.70
C ILE A 142 3.93 -14.60 -11.61
N ALA A 143 4.57 -14.20 -10.51
CA ALA A 143 4.52 -14.95 -9.25
C ALA A 143 3.30 -14.46 -8.46
N PHE A 144 2.32 -15.34 -8.23
CA PHE A 144 1.04 -15.02 -7.60
C PHE A 144 0.97 -15.64 -6.20
N PHE A 145 1.19 -14.80 -5.19
CA PHE A 145 1.09 -15.19 -3.79
C PHE A 145 -0.32 -14.90 -3.27
N CYS A 146 -0.94 -15.90 -2.66
CA CYS A 146 -2.32 -15.81 -2.20
C CYS A 146 -2.49 -16.46 -0.83
N ALA A 147 -3.35 -15.89 -0.01
CA ALA A 147 -3.59 -16.39 1.32
C ALA A 147 -4.29 -17.76 1.28
N GLU A 148 -4.17 -18.51 2.37
CA GLU A 148 -4.97 -19.71 2.59
C GLU A 148 -6.40 -19.29 2.96
N ASP A 149 -7.25 -19.26 1.93
CA ASP A 149 -8.61 -18.79 2.06
C ASP A 149 -9.53 -19.89 2.61
N PRO A 150 -10.52 -19.54 3.45
CA PRO A 150 -11.57 -20.46 3.83
C PRO A 150 -12.36 -20.94 2.59
N PRO A 151 -13.04 -22.10 2.66
CA PRO A 151 -13.72 -22.70 1.51
C PRO A 151 -14.69 -21.76 0.77
N GLU A 152 -15.33 -20.86 1.51
CA GLU A 152 -16.26 -19.84 1.00
C GLU A 152 -15.62 -18.82 0.03
N GLN A 153 -14.30 -18.60 0.12
CA GLN A 153 -13.58 -17.67 -0.75
C GLN A 153 -12.85 -18.38 -1.92
N LEU A 154 -12.83 -19.72 -1.93
CA LEU A 154 -12.09 -20.50 -2.93
C LEU A 154 -12.57 -20.23 -4.36
N ALA A 155 -13.87 -20.10 -4.59
CA ALA A 155 -14.42 -19.81 -5.91
C ALA A 155 -13.99 -18.42 -6.43
N LYS A 156 -13.96 -17.42 -5.54
CA LYS A 156 -13.48 -16.06 -5.87
C LYS A 156 -11.99 -16.08 -6.22
N LYS A 157 -11.19 -16.79 -5.42
CA LYS A 157 -9.76 -16.98 -5.64
C LYS A 157 -9.47 -17.65 -6.98
N GLN A 158 -10.20 -18.73 -7.31
CA GLN A 158 -10.06 -19.43 -8.59
C GLN A 158 -10.38 -18.51 -9.78
N LYS A 159 -11.44 -17.72 -9.69
CA LYS A 159 -11.77 -16.73 -10.73
C LYS A 159 -10.67 -15.69 -10.91
N LEU A 160 -10.09 -15.19 -9.82
CA LEU A 160 -8.96 -14.26 -9.89
C LEU A 160 -7.74 -14.90 -10.56
N ILE A 161 -7.37 -16.12 -10.17
CA ILE A 161 -6.27 -16.87 -10.78
C ILE A 161 -6.49 -17.03 -12.29
N GLN A 162 -7.71 -17.36 -12.72
CA GLN A 162 -8.04 -17.49 -14.15
C GLN A 162 -7.84 -16.17 -14.90
N VAL A 163 -8.26 -15.04 -14.32
CA VAL A 163 -8.06 -13.71 -14.92
C VAL A 163 -6.56 -13.39 -15.04
N TRP A 164 -5.77 -13.63 -14.01
CA TRP A 164 -4.33 -13.39 -14.08
C TRP A 164 -3.62 -14.34 -15.04
N SER A 165 -4.07 -15.60 -15.13
CA SER A 165 -3.55 -16.59 -16.08
C SER A 165 -3.79 -16.18 -17.53
N SER A 166 -4.93 -15.53 -17.83
CA SER A 166 -5.23 -15.06 -19.18
C SER A 166 -4.45 -13.80 -19.57
N LEU A 167 -4.01 -13.02 -18.59
CA LEU A 167 -3.24 -11.80 -18.80
C LEU A 167 -1.72 -12.06 -18.91
N ALA A 168 -1.19 -13.06 -18.21
CA ALA A 168 0.25 -13.33 -18.16
C ALA A 168 0.69 -14.29 -19.27
N ALA A 169 1.22 -13.75 -20.38
CA ALA A 169 1.70 -14.57 -21.49
C ALA A 169 2.90 -15.46 -21.11
N GLY A 170 3.72 -15.03 -20.16
CA GLY A 170 4.82 -15.82 -19.60
C GLY A 170 4.39 -16.86 -18.55
N GLY A 171 3.08 -16.99 -18.31
CA GLY A 171 2.50 -17.89 -17.33
C GLY A 171 2.49 -17.33 -15.91
N ILE A 172 1.92 -18.13 -14.99
CA ILE A 172 1.72 -17.78 -13.59
C ILE A 172 2.24 -18.90 -12.69
N ASN A 173 3.03 -18.54 -11.68
CA ASN A 173 3.48 -19.44 -10.61
C ASN A 173 2.68 -19.12 -9.34
N ILE A 174 1.82 -20.02 -8.91
CA ILE A 174 0.88 -19.78 -7.80
C ILE A 174 1.45 -20.34 -6.51
N HIS A 175 1.48 -19.50 -5.46
CA HIS A 175 1.94 -19.85 -4.13
C HIS A 175 0.84 -19.58 -3.12
N THR A 176 0.48 -20.59 -2.33
CA THR A 176 -0.46 -20.40 -1.22
C THR A 176 0.32 -20.19 0.07
N ILE A 177 0.07 -19.07 0.73
CA ILE A 177 0.77 -18.66 1.95
C ILE A 177 -0.21 -18.77 3.14
N PRO A 178 0.19 -19.42 4.24
CA PRO A 178 -0.65 -19.50 5.43
C PRO A 178 -1.07 -18.13 5.96
N GLY A 179 -2.33 -18.03 6.41
CA GLY A 179 -2.92 -16.80 6.92
C GLY A 179 -4.03 -16.27 6.01
N ASN A 180 -4.36 -14.99 6.16
CA ASN A 180 -5.44 -14.33 5.42
C ASN A 180 -4.93 -13.12 4.63
N HIS A 181 -5.84 -12.44 3.91
CA HIS A 181 -5.54 -11.26 3.10
C HIS A 181 -4.74 -10.17 3.83
N PHE A 182 -4.94 -9.98 5.14
CA PHE A 182 -4.25 -8.97 5.93
C PHE A 182 -2.92 -9.46 6.50
N SER A 183 -2.84 -10.74 6.90
CA SER A 183 -1.66 -11.29 7.55
C SER A 183 -0.60 -11.79 6.57
N ILE A 184 -0.94 -12.01 5.30
CA ILE A 184 0.00 -12.55 4.30
C ILE A 184 1.21 -11.63 4.07
N ILE A 185 0.99 -10.31 3.93
CA ILE A 185 2.04 -9.34 3.58
C ILE A 185 3.16 -9.29 4.63
N PRO A 186 2.88 -9.14 5.94
CA PRO A 186 3.95 -9.10 6.94
C PRO A 186 4.49 -10.49 7.35
N SER A 187 4.06 -11.58 6.70
CA SER A 187 4.41 -12.93 7.15
C SER A 187 5.82 -13.37 6.76
N GLU A 188 6.47 -14.12 7.65
CA GLU A 188 7.74 -14.80 7.37
C GLU A 188 7.60 -15.80 6.20
N ALA A 189 6.46 -16.50 6.12
CA ALA A 189 6.17 -17.44 5.05
C ALA A 189 6.19 -16.77 3.67
N LEU A 190 5.58 -15.58 3.53
CA LEU A 190 5.68 -14.80 2.29
C LEU A 190 7.12 -14.37 2.03
N ALA A 191 7.85 -13.87 3.04
CA ALA A 191 9.22 -13.41 2.88
C ALA A 191 10.13 -14.53 2.35
N LYS A 192 10.00 -15.75 2.91
CA LYS A 192 10.76 -16.93 2.51
C LYS A 192 10.47 -17.38 1.08
N GLU A 193 9.20 -17.41 0.67
CA GLU A 193 8.86 -17.77 -0.71
C GLU A 193 9.29 -16.67 -1.70
N LEU A 194 9.13 -15.41 -1.31
CA LEU A 194 9.50 -14.25 -2.13
C LEU A 194 11.02 -14.16 -2.35
N SER A 195 11.85 -14.50 -1.36
CA SER A 195 13.31 -14.42 -1.47
C SER A 195 13.85 -15.26 -2.64
N SER A 196 13.22 -16.40 -2.93
CA SER A 196 13.57 -17.26 -4.07
C SER A 196 13.44 -16.55 -5.44
N TYR A 197 12.55 -15.57 -5.55
CA TYR A 197 12.36 -14.75 -6.75
C TYR A 197 13.28 -13.53 -6.80
N LEU A 198 13.68 -13.04 -5.62
CA LEU A 198 14.53 -11.84 -5.50
C LEU A 198 16.02 -12.14 -5.69
N ARG A 199 16.40 -13.41 -5.89
CA ARG A 199 17.81 -13.87 -5.92
C ARG A 199 18.57 -13.43 -4.65
N LEU A 200 17.88 -13.49 -3.52
CA LEU A 200 18.45 -13.31 -2.17
C LEU A 200 19.04 -14.64 -1.68
#